data_AF-A0A0G2E7C0-F1
#
_entry.id   AF-A0A0G2E7C0-F1
#
_cell.length_a   1.000
_cell.length_b   1.000
_cell.length_c   1.000
_cell.angle_alpha   90.00
_cell.angle_beta   90.00
_cell.angle_gamma   90.00
#
_symmetry.space_group_name_H-M   'P 1'
#
loop_
_entity.id
_entity.type
_entity.pdbx_description
1 polymer ?
#
loop_
_entity_poly.entity_id
_entity_poly.type
_entity_poly.pdbx_seq_one_letter_code
_entity_poly.pdbx_strand_id
1 'polypeptide(L)'
;MIGTQTALRLLAGIVALPGHVAATARTATPQLGWNSYNYYSCLPNETIIQENAQGLVDLGFAEKGYDVVTTDCGWPSSNRTADGKITWNSTLFPSGFPALGEYIHGLGLQFGLYSGAGKWQCTPDPDHIFLVASLGYETEDAQSFAEWGGDALKYDNCWANVTEDKSLIPLQGSLSKLISPARFVEYNPYEPDPSVRFAEMAQALDAVDRPIVYQICQWGVGEDLGVWAPKLGNSWRISNDIYNSWSSIWRITNQVVPFWKHTGVGKYADMDMLIVGLNALSLEEERFHFTMWSINKSPLIIGAPMSTTLTPQASLDILANEEVLAINQDALGQQARLVQRYTEEEYDVWAGNLTDGRLVVAVANWRNDSRSVSLNLSSPALGVAAAGAVRDVWAASDLGAADGGGEALQLDLAGHEAKLLVLSDVTPTNTSLADAHYYPVTGAAVAGGNASILACGGGECLPVGSKAVDVYPGSTVTFSNVSSPSSGGLLLAIDYINYDVALQSSWSNGTNTRNVTLSVNGAAAKRWALPISGGDWFETGRLVVEVGEGFVEGDGNVVVLGAPGPDPAPDVVGLAVLEERSA
;
A
#
# COMPACT_ATOMS: atom_id res chain seq x y z
N MET A 1 -23.85 44.17 60.72
CA MET A 1 -24.10 42.79 60.29
C MET A 1 -24.60 42.86 58.86
N ILE A 2 -23.69 42.93 57.89
CA ILE A 2 -23.14 41.82 57.08
C ILE A 2 -24.25 41.07 56.33
N GLY A 3 -24.22 41.11 54.99
CA GLY A 3 -25.08 40.25 54.15
C GLY A 3 -25.29 40.69 52.69
N THR A 4 -24.20 40.87 51.96
CA THR A 4 -23.98 40.34 50.59
C THR A 4 -24.96 40.69 49.45
N GLN A 5 -24.50 41.57 48.55
CA GLN A 5 -24.99 41.69 47.17
C GLN A 5 -24.40 40.55 46.31
N THR A 6 -25.27 39.77 45.67
CA THR A 6 -24.86 38.75 44.68
C THR A 6 -24.88 39.39 43.30
N ALA A 7 -23.70 39.69 42.76
CA ALA A 7 -23.52 40.12 41.38
C ALA A 7 -23.65 38.90 40.45
N LEU A 8 -24.64 38.93 39.56
CA LEU A 8 -24.83 37.94 38.52
C LEU A 8 -23.78 38.20 37.42
N ARG A 9 -22.67 37.45 37.45
CA ARG A 9 -21.69 37.43 36.35
C ARG A 9 -22.25 36.58 35.22
N LEU A 10 -22.59 37.21 34.10
CA LEU A 10 -22.76 36.51 32.82
C LEU A 10 -21.39 35.89 32.45
N LEU A 11 -21.23 34.58 32.61
CA LEU A 11 -20.18 33.86 31.91
C LEU A 11 -20.62 33.79 30.44
N ALA A 12 -19.94 34.52 29.57
CA ALA A 12 -19.93 34.22 28.16
C ALA A 12 -19.26 32.84 28.00
N GLY A 13 -20.08 31.81 27.82
CA GLY A 13 -19.59 30.51 27.40
C GLY A 13 -18.98 30.67 26.02
N ILE A 14 -17.65 30.56 25.94
CA ILE A 14 -16.98 30.26 24.69
C ILE A 14 -17.48 28.86 24.32
N VAL A 15 -18.46 28.80 23.42
CA VAL A 15 -18.77 27.58 22.69
C VAL A 15 -17.55 27.34 21.84
N ALA A 16 -16.68 26.43 22.28
CA ALA A 16 -15.68 25.85 21.40
C ALA A 16 -16.46 25.24 20.24
N LEU A 17 -16.31 25.82 19.04
CA LEU A 17 -16.75 25.18 17.81
C LEU A 17 -16.13 23.77 17.80
N PRO A 18 -16.89 22.72 17.45
CA PRO A 18 -16.28 21.42 17.20
C PRO A 18 -15.15 21.63 16.19
N GLY A 19 -13.95 21.15 16.53
CA GLY A 19 -12.82 21.18 15.60
C GLY A 19 -13.30 20.63 14.27
N HIS A 20 -13.21 21.45 13.21
CA HIS A 20 -13.56 20.99 11.88
C HIS A 20 -12.60 19.84 11.58
N VAL A 21 -13.14 18.63 11.49
CA VAL A 21 -12.41 17.52 10.89
C VAL A 21 -12.25 17.90 9.43
N ALA A 22 -11.00 18.01 8.98
CA ALA A 22 -10.63 18.33 7.61
C ALA A 22 -11.44 17.51 6.60
N ALA A 23 -11.93 18.13 5.52
CA ALA A 23 -12.78 17.50 4.52
C ALA A 23 -12.22 17.68 3.10
N THR A 24 -10.96 17.25 2.91
CA THR A 24 -10.38 17.11 1.57
C THR A 24 -11.28 16.24 0.70
N ALA A 25 -11.32 16.50 -0.61
CA ALA A 25 -12.26 15.80 -1.49
C ALA A 25 -12.00 14.29 -1.48
N ARG A 26 -13.09 13.51 -1.33
CA ARG A 26 -13.04 12.05 -1.27
C ARG A 26 -13.77 11.42 -2.45
N THR A 27 -13.20 10.36 -3.00
CA THR A 27 -13.75 9.62 -4.14
C THR A 27 -14.40 8.32 -3.69
N ALA A 28 -15.49 7.93 -4.36
CA ALA A 28 -16.22 6.69 -4.05
C ALA A 28 -15.42 5.42 -4.37
N THR A 29 -14.45 5.53 -5.28
CA THR A 29 -13.55 4.46 -5.75
C THR A 29 -12.12 5.00 -5.84
N PRO A 30 -11.08 4.14 -5.91
CA PRO A 30 -9.71 4.59 -6.13
C PRO A 30 -9.58 5.39 -7.43
N GLN A 31 -8.68 6.37 -7.46
CA GLN A 31 -8.48 7.21 -8.66
C GLN A 31 -7.91 6.37 -9.81
N LEU A 32 -8.42 6.62 -11.02
CA LEU A 32 -7.83 6.16 -12.27
C LEU A 32 -7.28 7.40 -12.98
N GLY A 33 -6.07 7.31 -13.52
CA GLY A 33 -5.49 8.46 -14.20
C GLY A 33 -4.16 8.18 -14.86
N TRP A 34 -3.45 9.24 -15.16
CA TRP A 34 -2.13 9.24 -15.77
C TRP A 34 -1.22 10.24 -15.07
N ASN A 35 0.05 9.88 -14.94
CA ASN A 35 1.06 10.75 -14.33
C ASN A 35 2.36 10.68 -15.14
N SER A 36 2.99 11.84 -15.35
CA SER A 36 4.18 11.98 -16.21
C SER A 36 5.45 11.29 -15.68
N TYR A 37 5.54 10.98 -14.38
CA TYR A 37 6.81 10.65 -13.72
C TYR A 37 7.51 9.39 -14.28
N ASN A 38 6.80 8.27 -14.40
CA ASN A 38 7.46 6.98 -14.67
C ASN A 38 8.20 6.95 -16.03
N TYR A 39 7.64 7.58 -17.07
CA TYR A 39 8.25 7.62 -18.39
C TYR A 39 9.09 8.90 -18.62
N TYR A 40 8.61 10.06 -18.17
CA TYR A 40 9.22 11.35 -18.46
C TYR A 40 10.09 11.91 -17.33
N SER A 41 10.10 11.25 -16.15
CA SER A 41 10.76 11.72 -14.94
C SER A 41 10.34 13.16 -14.59
N CYS A 42 11.24 13.95 -14.01
CA CYS A 42 11.00 15.37 -13.72
C CYS A 42 11.30 16.30 -14.91
N LEU A 43 11.02 15.85 -16.14
CA LEU A 43 11.20 16.63 -17.37
C LEU A 43 9.89 16.82 -18.16
N PRO A 44 8.75 17.19 -17.53
CA PRO A 44 7.51 17.43 -18.26
C PRO A 44 7.57 18.73 -19.06
N ASN A 45 6.75 18.83 -20.10
CA ASN A 45 6.45 20.08 -20.78
C ASN A 45 4.99 20.09 -21.27
N GLU A 46 4.47 21.26 -21.65
CA GLU A 46 3.08 21.44 -22.06
C GLU A 46 2.65 20.49 -23.17
N THR A 47 3.49 20.27 -24.19
CA THR A 47 3.19 19.34 -25.29
C THR A 47 3.07 17.91 -24.80
N ILE A 48 3.98 17.43 -23.96
CA ILE A 48 3.92 16.08 -23.38
C ILE A 48 2.60 15.88 -22.63
N ILE A 49 2.19 16.85 -21.80
CA ILE A 49 0.95 16.73 -21.02
C ILE A 49 -0.27 16.75 -21.93
N GLN A 50 -0.31 17.65 -22.91
CA GLN A 50 -1.41 17.74 -23.87
C GLN A 50 -1.56 16.48 -24.71
N GLU A 51 -0.44 15.93 -25.24
CA GLU A 51 -0.44 14.71 -26.04
C GLU A 51 -0.94 13.50 -25.25
N ASN A 52 -0.53 13.35 -23.99
CA ASN A 52 -0.98 12.23 -23.15
C ASN A 52 -2.44 12.40 -22.69
N ALA A 53 -2.87 13.63 -22.38
CA ALA A 53 -4.28 13.91 -22.08
C ALA A 53 -5.18 13.60 -23.28
N GLN A 54 -4.80 14.05 -24.48
CA GLN A 54 -5.52 13.70 -25.71
C GLN A 54 -5.46 12.19 -25.97
N GLY A 55 -4.32 11.55 -25.71
CA GLY A 55 -4.16 10.10 -25.83
C GLY A 55 -5.11 9.30 -24.94
N LEU A 56 -5.41 9.76 -23.71
CA LEU A 56 -6.44 9.12 -22.87
C LEU A 56 -7.81 9.12 -23.55
N VAL A 57 -8.17 10.20 -24.24
CA VAL A 57 -9.45 10.31 -24.96
C VAL A 57 -9.41 9.46 -26.23
N ASP A 58 -8.39 9.64 -27.08
CA ASP A 58 -8.29 9.00 -28.39
C ASP A 58 -8.21 7.47 -28.29
N LEU A 59 -7.62 6.96 -27.22
CA LEU A 59 -7.49 5.52 -26.95
C LEU A 59 -8.65 4.96 -26.11
N GLY A 60 -9.65 5.78 -25.75
CA GLY A 60 -10.85 5.35 -25.02
C GLY A 60 -10.65 5.09 -23.51
N PHE A 61 -9.55 5.55 -22.93
CA PHE A 61 -9.25 5.39 -21.50
C PHE A 61 -10.08 6.35 -20.64
N ALA A 62 -10.34 7.55 -21.13
CA ALA A 62 -11.21 8.52 -20.46
C ALA A 62 -12.62 7.94 -20.19
N GLU A 63 -13.19 7.22 -21.18
CA GLU A 63 -14.51 6.56 -21.04
C GLU A 63 -14.50 5.41 -20.02
N LYS A 64 -13.32 4.84 -19.75
CA LYS A 64 -13.10 3.79 -18.75
C LYS A 64 -12.80 4.36 -17.35
N GLY A 65 -12.84 5.68 -17.21
CA GLY A 65 -12.68 6.39 -15.95
C GLY A 65 -11.26 6.90 -15.67
N TYR A 66 -10.29 6.67 -16.55
CA TYR A 66 -8.95 7.27 -16.41
C TYR A 66 -9.03 8.77 -16.73
N ASP A 67 -9.36 9.56 -15.72
CA ASP A 67 -9.76 10.95 -15.90
C ASP A 67 -8.79 11.96 -15.26
N VAL A 68 -7.92 11.57 -14.34
CA VAL A 68 -6.94 12.49 -13.74
C VAL A 68 -5.65 12.55 -14.56
N VAL A 69 -5.25 13.74 -15.03
CA VAL A 69 -3.97 13.98 -15.71
C VAL A 69 -3.05 14.80 -14.81
N THR A 70 -1.99 14.17 -14.29
CA THR A 70 -1.07 14.83 -13.34
C THR A 70 0.25 15.20 -13.99
N THR A 71 0.59 16.49 -13.95
CA THR A 71 1.95 16.96 -14.23
C THR A 71 2.79 16.79 -12.97
N ASP A 72 3.69 15.81 -12.95
CA ASP A 72 4.56 15.54 -11.80
C ASP A 72 5.72 16.53 -11.70
N CYS A 73 6.71 16.25 -10.86
CA CYS A 73 7.87 17.10 -10.62
C CYS A 73 8.51 17.75 -11.86
N GLY A 74 9.18 18.89 -11.67
CA GLY A 74 9.94 19.56 -12.73
C GLY A 74 9.23 20.74 -13.40
N TRP A 75 7.93 20.90 -13.14
CA TRP A 75 7.11 21.95 -13.76
C TRP A 75 7.28 23.38 -13.23
N PRO A 76 7.56 23.65 -11.93
CA PRO A 76 7.47 25.01 -11.42
C PRO A 76 8.69 25.83 -11.82
N SER A 77 8.57 27.14 -11.67
CA SER A 77 9.72 28.06 -11.65
C SER A 77 10.56 27.83 -10.38
N SER A 78 11.85 28.15 -10.42
CA SER A 78 12.70 28.18 -9.22
C SER A 78 12.39 29.32 -8.26
N ASN A 79 11.57 30.29 -8.68
CA ASN A 79 11.20 31.46 -7.87
C ASN A 79 9.69 31.60 -7.78
N ARG A 80 9.23 32.01 -6.59
CA ARG A 80 7.87 32.49 -6.35
C ARG A 80 7.70 33.91 -6.90
N THR A 81 6.46 34.31 -7.14
CA THR A 81 6.11 35.70 -7.43
C THR A 81 6.37 36.61 -6.22
N ALA A 82 6.30 37.92 -6.40
CA ALA A 82 6.56 38.88 -5.31
C ALA A 82 5.56 38.78 -4.14
N ASP A 83 4.35 38.29 -4.41
CA ASP A 83 3.28 37.99 -3.45
C ASP A 83 3.34 36.55 -2.91
N GLY A 84 4.41 35.78 -3.22
CA GLY A 84 4.65 34.47 -2.64
C GLY A 84 3.98 33.29 -3.36
N LYS A 85 3.26 33.52 -4.46
CA LYS A 85 2.61 32.43 -5.22
C LYS A 85 3.62 31.57 -5.97
N ILE A 86 3.35 30.27 -6.00
CA ILE A 86 4.02 29.33 -6.91
C ILE A 86 3.65 29.65 -8.36
N THR A 87 4.59 29.44 -9.29
CA THR A 87 4.38 29.65 -10.72
C THR A 87 5.13 28.60 -11.53
N TRP A 88 4.87 28.52 -12.84
CA TRP A 88 5.42 27.52 -13.75
C TRP A 88 6.68 28.01 -14.46
N ASN A 89 7.45 27.09 -15.02
CA ASN A 89 8.51 27.42 -15.96
C ASN A 89 7.88 27.79 -17.32
N SER A 90 7.89 29.08 -17.68
CA SER A 90 7.28 29.57 -18.94
C SER A 90 7.97 29.09 -20.21
N THR A 91 9.15 28.46 -20.13
CA THR A 91 9.79 27.82 -21.28
C THR A 91 9.20 26.43 -21.53
N LEU A 92 8.90 25.69 -20.46
CA LEU A 92 8.29 24.36 -20.52
C LEU A 92 6.76 24.44 -20.70
N PHE A 93 6.14 25.46 -20.12
CA PHE A 93 4.70 25.71 -20.12
C PHE A 93 4.40 27.15 -20.59
N PRO A 94 4.53 27.41 -21.90
CA PRO A 94 4.40 28.77 -22.43
C PRO A 94 2.98 29.34 -22.32
N SER A 95 1.95 28.50 -22.33
CA SER A 95 0.55 28.94 -22.12
C SER A 95 0.22 29.06 -20.63
N GLY A 96 0.90 28.27 -19.79
CA GLY A 96 0.80 28.30 -18.35
C GLY A 96 -0.26 27.38 -17.77
N PHE A 97 -0.19 27.16 -16.46
CA PHE A 97 -1.03 26.18 -15.77
C PHE A 97 -2.54 26.45 -15.84
N PRO A 98 -3.03 27.71 -15.77
CA PRO A 98 -4.46 27.97 -16.01
C PRO A 98 -4.94 27.50 -17.39
N ALA A 99 -4.18 27.81 -18.46
CA ALA A 99 -4.55 27.41 -19.82
C ALA A 99 -4.42 25.89 -20.03
N LEU A 100 -3.43 25.25 -19.37
CA LEU A 100 -3.31 23.80 -19.37
C LEU A 100 -4.49 23.13 -18.67
N GLY A 101 -4.93 23.65 -17.52
CA GLY A 101 -6.12 23.20 -16.82
C GLY A 101 -7.38 23.32 -17.69
N GLU A 102 -7.58 24.47 -18.35
CA GLU A 102 -8.68 24.68 -19.29
C GLU A 102 -8.65 23.68 -20.46
N TYR A 103 -7.46 23.39 -21.01
CA TYR A 103 -7.30 22.38 -22.07
C TYR A 103 -7.71 20.99 -21.58
N ILE A 104 -7.23 20.56 -20.40
CA ILE A 104 -7.53 19.25 -19.82
C ILE A 104 -9.03 19.14 -19.51
N HIS A 105 -9.64 20.16 -18.92
CA HIS A 105 -11.10 20.20 -18.69
C HIS A 105 -11.90 20.20 -19.99
N GLY A 106 -11.39 20.83 -21.05
CA GLY A 106 -11.98 20.82 -22.38
C GLY A 106 -12.06 19.42 -23.02
N LEU A 107 -11.21 18.49 -22.58
CA LEU A 107 -11.25 17.07 -22.93
C LEU A 107 -12.19 16.23 -22.05
N GLY A 108 -12.81 16.85 -21.02
CA GLY A 108 -13.61 16.15 -20.02
C GLY A 108 -12.78 15.43 -18.95
N LEU A 109 -11.49 15.76 -18.85
CA LEU A 109 -10.55 15.19 -17.88
C LEU A 109 -10.37 16.13 -16.67
N GLN A 110 -9.80 15.63 -15.59
CA GLN A 110 -9.49 16.33 -14.35
C GLN A 110 -8.01 16.75 -14.31
N PHE A 111 -7.74 17.97 -13.85
CA PHE A 111 -6.40 18.54 -13.80
C PHE A 111 -5.67 18.18 -12.50
N GLY A 112 -4.70 17.28 -12.58
CA GLY A 112 -3.84 16.87 -11.48
C GLY A 112 -2.60 17.75 -11.33
N LEU A 113 -2.33 18.14 -10.09
CA LEU A 113 -1.21 18.99 -9.69
C LEU A 113 -0.19 18.23 -8.85
N TYR A 114 1.02 18.77 -8.75
CA TYR A 114 2.11 18.24 -7.94
C TYR A 114 2.81 19.33 -7.14
N SER A 115 3.03 19.09 -5.85
CA SER A 115 3.94 19.86 -4.99
C SER A 115 4.48 18.96 -3.89
N GLY A 116 5.07 19.50 -2.82
CA GLY A 116 5.52 18.71 -1.69
C GLY A 116 5.64 19.47 -0.37
N ALA A 117 5.71 18.70 0.70
CA ALA A 117 5.81 19.08 2.11
C ALA A 117 7.16 19.72 2.49
N GLY A 118 8.14 19.69 1.58
CA GLY A 118 9.41 20.36 1.75
C GLY A 118 9.53 21.68 1.01
N LYS A 119 10.70 22.30 1.15
CA LYS A 119 11.00 23.61 0.56
C LYS A 119 11.19 23.56 -0.96
N TRP A 120 11.67 22.41 -1.46
CA TRP A 120 11.93 22.18 -2.87
C TRP A 120 11.32 20.87 -3.33
N GLN A 121 10.97 20.78 -4.62
CA GLN A 121 10.42 19.55 -5.20
C GLN A 121 11.47 18.43 -5.25
N CYS A 122 10.99 17.19 -5.35
CA CYS A 122 11.81 16.07 -5.75
C CYS A 122 12.27 16.28 -7.19
N THR A 123 13.57 16.27 -7.46
CA THR A 123 14.06 16.29 -8.84
C THR A 123 15.44 15.65 -8.95
N PRO A 124 15.61 14.69 -9.88
CA PRO A 124 16.91 14.13 -10.20
C PRO A 124 17.68 15.01 -11.19
N ASP A 125 17.12 16.11 -11.67
CA ASP A 125 17.78 17.00 -12.62
C ASP A 125 18.81 17.90 -11.90
N PRO A 126 20.11 17.73 -12.17
CA PRO A 126 21.16 18.57 -11.57
C PRO A 126 21.04 20.05 -11.89
N ASP A 127 20.51 20.39 -13.06
CA ASP A 127 20.44 21.77 -13.54
C ASP A 127 19.22 22.49 -12.95
N HIS A 128 18.28 21.75 -12.37
CA HIS A 128 17.02 22.23 -11.82
C HIS A 128 16.74 21.70 -10.41
N ILE A 129 17.73 21.67 -9.51
CA ILE A 129 17.59 21.09 -8.15
C ILE A 129 16.79 21.95 -7.14
N PHE A 130 16.62 23.26 -7.39
CA PHE A 130 15.93 24.19 -6.49
C PHE A 130 14.61 24.71 -7.07
N LEU A 131 13.75 23.78 -7.45
CA LEU A 131 12.37 24.06 -7.84
C LEU A 131 11.51 24.23 -6.59
N VAL A 132 10.68 25.26 -6.53
CA VAL A 132 9.91 25.57 -5.31
C VAL A 132 8.85 24.50 -5.04
N ALA A 133 8.73 24.10 -3.77
CA ALA A 133 7.61 23.33 -3.25
C ALA A 133 6.91 24.15 -2.14
N SER A 134 5.95 23.56 -1.42
CA SER A 134 4.92 24.32 -0.68
C SER A 134 5.22 24.60 0.78
N LEU A 135 6.33 24.13 1.34
CA LEU A 135 6.64 24.36 2.75
C LEU A 135 6.66 25.86 3.11
N GLY A 136 5.77 26.27 4.01
CA GLY A 136 5.60 27.65 4.48
C GLY A 136 4.76 28.55 3.57
N TYR A 137 4.19 28.00 2.49
CA TYR A 137 3.33 28.67 1.52
C TYR A 137 2.11 27.82 1.17
N GLU A 138 1.73 26.89 2.05
CA GLU A 138 0.68 25.90 1.79
C GLU A 138 -0.66 26.58 1.47
N THR A 139 -0.98 27.68 2.18
CA THR A 139 -2.22 28.46 1.95
C THR A 139 -2.20 29.15 0.59
N GLU A 140 -1.11 29.85 0.25
CA GLU A 140 -0.96 30.56 -1.03
C GLU A 140 -0.95 29.59 -2.22
N ASP A 141 -0.33 28.42 -2.05
CA ASP A 141 -0.26 27.39 -3.08
C ASP A 141 -1.60 26.71 -3.28
N ALA A 142 -2.32 26.33 -2.20
CA ALA A 142 -3.68 25.81 -2.30
C ALA A 142 -4.61 26.78 -3.03
N GLN A 143 -4.52 28.08 -2.73
CA GLN A 143 -5.28 29.11 -3.43
C GLN A 143 -4.91 29.17 -4.92
N SER A 144 -3.61 29.12 -5.25
CA SER A 144 -3.15 29.11 -6.65
C SER A 144 -3.65 27.88 -7.40
N PHE A 145 -3.60 26.71 -6.77
CA PHE A 145 -4.09 25.44 -7.32
C PHE A 145 -5.60 25.50 -7.61
N ALA A 146 -6.39 26.07 -6.70
CA ALA A 146 -7.81 26.28 -6.92
C ALA A 146 -8.09 27.29 -8.05
N GLU A 147 -7.34 28.40 -8.10
CA GLU A 147 -7.43 29.42 -9.15
C GLU A 147 -7.11 28.87 -10.55
N TRP A 148 -6.20 27.90 -10.65
CA TRP A 148 -5.86 27.23 -11.91
C TRP A 148 -6.85 26.12 -12.30
N GLY A 149 -7.83 25.84 -11.44
CA GLY A 149 -8.79 24.76 -11.68
C GLY A 149 -8.27 23.36 -11.37
N GLY A 150 -7.28 23.20 -10.48
CA GLY A 150 -6.81 21.88 -10.06
C GLY A 150 -7.91 21.02 -9.42
N ASP A 151 -7.97 19.74 -9.75
CA ASP A 151 -8.95 18.78 -9.23
C ASP A 151 -8.32 17.75 -8.27
N ALA A 152 -7.01 17.52 -8.42
CA ALA A 152 -6.24 16.63 -7.57
C ALA A 152 -4.86 17.21 -7.28
N LEU A 153 -4.30 16.89 -6.12
CA LEU A 153 -2.93 17.25 -5.74
C LEU A 153 -2.19 16.02 -5.23
N LYS A 154 -1.14 15.61 -5.94
CA LYS A 154 -0.07 14.76 -5.39
C LYS A 154 0.89 15.63 -4.60
N TYR A 155 1.13 15.26 -3.34
CA TYR A 155 1.95 16.04 -2.42
C TYR A 155 3.10 15.22 -1.87
N ASP A 156 4.31 15.54 -2.31
CA ASP A 156 5.53 14.78 -2.08
C ASP A 156 6.25 15.16 -0.77
N ASN A 157 7.39 14.53 -0.47
CA ASN A 157 8.08 14.66 0.82
C ASN A 157 9.57 15.02 0.74
N CYS A 158 10.10 15.33 -0.45
CA CYS A 158 11.49 15.77 -0.58
C CYS A 158 11.73 17.07 0.16
N TRP A 159 12.92 17.21 0.76
CA TRP A 159 13.33 18.41 1.47
C TRP A 159 12.41 18.82 2.63
N ALA A 160 11.74 17.86 3.27
CA ALA A 160 10.83 18.13 4.39
C ALA A 160 11.53 18.43 5.73
N ASN A 161 12.80 18.04 5.88
CA ASN A 161 13.62 18.21 7.09
C ASN A 161 14.72 19.30 6.98
N VAL A 162 14.73 20.13 5.93
CA VAL A 162 15.82 21.12 5.78
C VAL A 162 15.64 22.29 6.74
N THR A 163 16.69 22.57 7.53
CA THR A 163 16.92 23.87 8.13
C THR A 163 17.10 24.90 7.01
N GLU A 164 16.57 26.12 7.20
CA GLU A 164 16.36 27.11 6.14
C GLU A 164 17.63 27.57 5.37
N ASP A 165 18.82 27.16 5.80
CA ASP A 165 20.11 27.64 5.33
C ASP A 165 20.70 26.80 4.18
N LYS A 166 20.59 27.33 2.96
CA LYS A 166 21.23 26.78 1.75
C LYS A 166 22.76 26.62 1.89
N SER A 167 23.41 27.38 2.76
CA SER A 167 24.87 27.31 2.97
C SER A 167 25.31 26.06 3.75
N LEU A 168 24.37 25.44 4.47
CA LEU A 168 24.58 24.16 5.15
C LEU A 168 24.41 22.96 4.23
N ILE A 169 23.96 23.16 2.98
CA ILE A 169 23.97 22.14 1.93
C ILE A 169 25.39 22.16 1.33
N PRO A 170 26.24 21.15 1.57
CA PRO A 170 27.60 21.15 1.05
C PRO A 170 27.57 21.13 -0.48
N LEU A 171 27.69 22.29 -1.12
CA LEU A 171 27.88 22.44 -2.58
C LEU A 171 29.31 22.07 -3.00
N GLN A 172 30.23 21.84 -2.05
CA GLN A 172 31.57 21.33 -2.31
C GLN A 172 31.55 19.81 -2.53
N GLY A 173 31.44 19.41 -3.79
CA GLY A 173 31.52 18.03 -4.25
C GLY A 173 31.18 17.94 -5.74
N SER A 174 31.48 16.79 -6.36
CA SER A 174 30.97 16.49 -7.69
C SER A 174 29.45 16.63 -7.71
N LEU A 175 28.89 17.20 -8.79
CA LEU A 175 27.44 17.34 -9.02
C LEU A 175 26.71 16.02 -8.70
N SER A 176 27.32 14.87 -9.02
CA SER A 176 26.80 13.52 -8.69
C SER A 176 26.52 13.22 -7.21
N LYS A 177 27.17 13.91 -6.25
CA LYS A 177 26.88 13.79 -4.81
C LYS A 177 25.78 14.75 -4.32
N LEU A 178 25.44 15.78 -5.09
CA LEU A 178 24.31 16.65 -4.82
C LEU A 178 22.98 16.02 -5.26
N ILE A 179 23.02 15.14 -6.26
CA ILE A 179 21.86 14.52 -6.92
C ILE A 179 21.54 13.13 -6.35
N SER A 180 22.31 12.63 -5.37
CA SER A 180 21.96 11.35 -4.74
C SER A 180 20.68 11.53 -3.91
N PRO A 181 19.67 10.63 -4.02
CA PRO A 181 18.46 10.66 -3.18
C PRO A 181 18.77 10.85 -1.69
N ALA A 182 19.92 10.35 -1.22
CA ALA A 182 20.46 10.49 0.13
C ALA A 182 20.67 11.93 0.65
N ARG A 183 20.43 12.99 -0.14
CA ARG A 183 20.63 14.39 0.27
C ARG A 183 19.37 15.23 0.39
N PHE A 184 18.24 14.75 -0.14
CA PHE A 184 16.95 15.43 -0.02
C PHE A 184 15.80 14.51 0.41
N VAL A 185 16.04 13.21 0.43
CA VAL A 185 15.16 12.23 1.04
C VAL A 185 15.70 11.88 2.43
N GLU A 186 14.88 12.10 3.45
CA GLU A 186 15.14 11.64 4.81
C GLU A 186 14.09 10.58 5.16
N TYR A 187 14.56 9.36 5.44
CA TYR A 187 13.70 8.23 5.79
C TYR A 187 13.60 8.03 7.31
N ASN A 188 14.49 8.65 8.10
CA ASN A 188 14.35 8.60 9.55
C ASN A 188 13.24 9.54 10.01
N PRO A 189 12.54 9.22 11.11
CA PRO A 189 11.60 10.15 11.71
C PRO A 189 12.31 11.48 11.99
N TYR A 190 11.71 12.56 11.50
CA TYR A 190 12.22 13.91 11.64
C TYR A 190 11.14 14.84 12.16
N GLU A 191 11.56 16.00 12.67
CA GLU A 191 10.69 16.98 13.32
C GLU A 191 10.44 18.20 12.40
N PRO A 192 9.18 18.62 12.19
CA PRO A 192 7.96 17.97 12.68
C PRO A 192 7.65 16.69 11.88
N ASP A 193 7.00 15.74 12.54
CA ASP A 193 6.54 14.48 11.97
C ASP A 193 5.76 14.71 10.64
N PRO A 194 5.87 13.80 9.64
CA PRO A 194 5.14 13.92 8.39
C PRO A 194 3.64 14.19 8.58
N SER A 195 2.97 13.58 9.56
CA SER A 195 1.54 13.81 9.82
C SER A 195 1.20 15.29 10.03
N VAL A 196 2.11 16.07 10.63
CA VAL A 196 1.94 17.52 10.83
C VAL A 196 2.08 18.26 9.50
N ARG A 197 3.15 18.00 8.74
CA ARG A 197 3.40 18.65 7.44
C ARG A 197 2.26 18.43 6.45
N PHE A 198 1.77 17.20 6.37
CA PHE A 198 0.68 16.84 5.47
C PHE A 198 -0.68 17.38 5.96
N ALA A 199 -0.86 17.56 7.27
CA ALA A 199 -2.07 18.18 7.81
C ALA A 199 -2.18 19.67 7.49
N GLU A 200 -1.05 20.41 7.43
CA GLU A 200 -1.04 21.83 7.04
C GLU A 200 -1.56 22.02 5.62
N MET A 201 -1.07 21.24 4.65
CA MET A 201 -1.58 21.32 3.28
C MET A 201 -3.03 20.84 3.18
N ALA A 202 -3.42 19.77 3.90
CA ALA A 202 -4.82 19.35 3.93
C ALA A 202 -5.76 20.47 4.41
N GLN A 203 -5.38 21.21 5.47
CA GLN A 203 -6.14 22.36 5.96
C GLN A 203 -6.19 23.51 4.95
N ALA A 204 -5.09 23.76 4.24
CA ALA A 204 -5.04 24.78 3.20
C ALA A 204 -5.97 24.44 2.02
N LEU A 205 -6.02 23.16 1.61
CA LEU A 205 -6.94 22.68 0.57
C LEU A 205 -8.41 22.74 1.00
N ASP A 206 -8.71 22.56 2.28
CA ASP A 206 -10.07 22.68 2.80
C ASP A 206 -10.56 24.13 2.86
N ALA A 207 -9.64 25.10 2.87
CA ALA A 207 -9.96 26.51 2.99
C ALA A 207 -10.32 27.17 1.65
N VAL A 208 -10.10 26.49 0.51
CA VAL A 208 -10.39 27.02 -0.84
C VAL A 208 -11.76 26.55 -1.34
N ASP A 209 -12.40 27.37 -2.19
CA ASP A 209 -13.76 27.11 -2.69
C ASP A 209 -13.85 26.02 -3.79
N ARG A 210 -12.78 25.25 -4.00
CA ARG A 210 -12.70 24.17 -4.99
C ARG A 210 -12.29 22.86 -4.32
N PRO A 211 -13.11 21.79 -4.41
CA PRO A 211 -12.72 20.48 -3.90
C PRO A 211 -11.50 19.95 -4.66
N ILE A 212 -10.43 19.63 -3.94
CA ILE A 212 -9.21 19.04 -4.49
C ILE A 212 -8.97 17.68 -3.81
N VAL A 213 -8.83 16.63 -4.61
CA VAL A 213 -8.52 15.28 -4.14
C VAL A 213 -7.05 15.23 -3.71
N TYR A 214 -6.81 14.97 -2.43
CA TYR A 214 -5.46 15.00 -1.86
C TYR A 214 -4.81 13.62 -1.84
N GLN A 215 -3.65 13.49 -2.49
CA GLN A 215 -2.84 12.27 -2.57
C GLN A 215 -1.53 12.46 -1.81
N ILE A 216 -1.42 11.80 -0.66
CA ILE A 216 -0.28 11.93 0.25
C ILE A 216 0.88 11.09 -0.28
N CYS A 217 2.00 11.70 -0.65
CA CYS A 217 3.17 11.03 -1.20
C CYS A 217 4.37 11.17 -0.27
N GLN A 218 4.35 10.40 0.82
CA GLN A 218 5.39 10.41 1.86
C GLN A 218 6.31 9.18 1.82
N TRP A 219 6.09 8.29 0.84
CA TRP A 219 6.93 7.12 0.53
C TRP A 219 6.93 5.98 1.57
N GLY A 220 5.94 5.91 2.44
CA GLY A 220 5.94 4.92 3.52
C GLY A 220 6.88 5.26 4.69
N VAL A 221 7.35 6.51 4.80
CA VAL A 221 8.11 7.02 5.95
C VAL A 221 7.21 7.18 7.19
N GLY A 222 7.81 7.18 8.38
CA GLY A 222 7.09 7.36 9.64
C GLY A 222 6.36 6.10 10.11
N GLU A 223 5.54 6.24 11.14
CA GLU A 223 4.76 5.18 11.77
C GLU A 223 3.26 5.47 11.61
N ASP A 224 2.42 4.46 11.86
CA ASP A 224 0.96 4.57 11.91
C ASP A 224 0.32 5.20 10.67
N LEU A 225 0.93 4.98 9.51
CA LEU A 225 0.51 5.59 8.25
C LEU A 225 -0.97 5.33 7.93
N GLY A 226 -1.45 4.10 8.17
CA GLY A 226 -2.86 3.73 8.00
C GLY A 226 -3.82 4.40 8.99
N VAL A 227 -3.32 5.04 10.05
CA VAL A 227 -4.15 5.69 11.07
C VAL A 227 -4.29 7.19 10.81
N TRP A 228 -3.20 7.89 10.52
CA TRP A 228 -3.24 9.35 10.36
C TRP A 228 -3.52 9.77 8.91
N ALA A 229 -2.90 9.16 7.91
CA ALA A 229 -3.01 9.62 6.51
C ALA A 229 -4.43 9.54 5.94
N PRO A 230 -5.24 8.47 6.21
CA PRO A 230 -6.59 8.41 5.68
C PRO A 230 -7.52 9.49 6.23
N LYS A 231 -7.18 10.11 7.37
CA LYS A 231 -7.92 11.25 7.91
C LYS A 231 -7.67 12.53 7.11
N LEU A 232 -6.52 12.62 6.44
CA LEU A 232 -6.06 13.84 5.76
C LEU A 232 -6.31 13.80 4.25
N GLY A 233 -6.09 12.66 3.59
CA GLY A 233 -6.15 12.56 2.13
C GLY A 233 -6.89 11.33 1.63
N ASN A 234 -7.32 11.40 0.36
CA ASN A 234 -8.08 10.35 -0.31
C ASN A 234 -7.25 9.09 -0.55
N SER A 235 -5.96 9.27 -0.84
CA SER A 235 -4.99 8.19 -0.95
C SER A 235 -3.67 8.54 -0.28
N TRP A 236 -2.89 7.52 0.10
CA TRP A 236 -1.57 7.71 0.71
C TRP A 236 -0.57 6.67 0.23
N ARG A 237 0.58 7.11 -0.24
CA ARG A 237 1.71 6.28 -0.67
C ARG A 237 2.18 5.44 0.49
N ILE A 238 2.05 4.12 0.35
CA ILE A 238 2.44 3.19 1.40
C ILE A 238 3.91 2.82 1.37
N SER A 239 4.59 2.99 0.23
CA SER A 239 5.95 2.52 -0.01
C SER A 239 6.80 3.57 -0.71
N ASN A 240 8.12 3.34 -0.66
CA ASN A 240 9.05 4.01 -1.56
C ASN A 240 8.76 3.62 -3.01
N ASP A 241 9.29 4.41 -3.93
CA ASP A 241 8.93 4.38 -5.34
C ASP A 241 9.01 2.97 -5.92
N ILE A 242 8.01 2.62 -6.71
CA ILE A 242 8.12 1.52 -7.65
C ILE A 242 9.21 1.83 -8.67
N TYR A 243 9.87 0.79 -9.18
CA TYR A 243 10.86 0.95 -10.24
C TYR A 243 10.73 -0.22 -11.21
N ASN A 244 11.31 -0.08 -12.41
CA ASN A 244 11.19 -1.00 -13.54
C ASN A 244 11.83 -2.39 -13.26
N SER A 245 11.27 -3.16 -12.33
CA SER A 245 11.73 -4.47 -11.91
C SER A 245 10.64 -5.27 -11.19
N TRP A 246 10.58 -6.57 -11.47
CA TRP A 246 9.71 -7.53 -10.80
C TRP A 246 9.85 -7.52 -9.28
N SER A 247 11.04 -7.30 -8.74
CA SER A 247 11.27 -7.28 -7.28
C SER A 247 10.54 -6.13 -6.58
N SER A 248 10.24 -5.03 -7.27
CA SER A 248 9.42 -3.94 -6.72
C SER A 248 7.97 -4.38 -6.48
N ILE A 249 7.42 -5.23 -7.36
CA ILE A 249 6.06 -5.78 -7.24
C ILE A 249 5.95 -6.65 -5.99
N TRP A 250 6.93 -7.53 -5.77
CA TRP A 250 7.01 -8.33 -4.54
C TRP A 250 7.11 -7.45 -3.30
N ARG A 251 8.04 -6.48 -3.29
CA ARG A 251 8.27 -5.58 -2.14
C ARG A 251 7.00 -4.83 -1.75
N ILE A 252 6.33 -4.20 -2.72
CA ILE A 252 5.16 -3.35 -2.45
C ILE A 252 3.95 -4.22 -2.06
N THR A 253 3.77 -5.38 -2.69
CA THR A 253 2.73 -6.35 -2.31
C THR A 253 2.87 -6.84 -0.87
N ASN A 254 4.09 -6.97 -0.35
CA ASN A 254 4.32 -7.32 1.05
C ASN A 254 4.17 -6.12 2.01
N GLN A 255 4.16 -4.88 1.50
CA GLN A 255 3.92 -3.67 2.29
C GLN A 255 2.44 -3.35 2.44
N VAL A 256 1.59 -3.69 1.45
CA VAL A 256 0.16 -3.39 1.47
C VAL A 256 -0.65 -4.30 2.41
N VAL A 257 -0.07 -5.42 2.85
CA VAL A 257 -0.75 -6.45 3.64
C VAL A 257 -1.52 -5.91 4.85
N PRO A 258 -0.99 -5.03 5.73
CA PRO A 258 -1.74 -4.57 6.90
C PRO A 258 -2.81 -3.53 6.56
N PHE A 259 -2.77 -2.90 5.37
CA PHE A 259 -3.60 -1.74 5.05
C PHE A 259 -5.07 -2.07 4.82
N TRP A 260 -5.46 -3.36 4.70
CA TRP A 260 -6.87 -3.74 4.55
C TRP A 260 -7.74 -3.25 5.73
N LYS A 261 -7.13 -3.03 6.90
CA LYS A 261 -7.77 -2.47 8.11
C LYS A 261 -8.15 -0.99 7.93
N HIS A 262 -7.49 -0.30 7.01
CA HIS A 262 -7.52 1.16 6.83
C HIS A 262 -8.07 1.59 5.47
N THR A 263 -8.02 0.69 4.48
CA THR A 263 -8.55 0.90 3.14
C THR A 263 -10.06 0.77 3.11
N GLY A 264 -10.71 1.72 2.44
CA GLY A 264 -12.16 1.78 2.28
C GLY A 264 -12.57 2.96 1.41
N VAL A 265 -13.88 3.19 1.29
CA VAL A 265 -14.42 4.29 0.48
C VAL A 265 -13.81 5.64 0.93
N GLY A 266 -13.21 6.35 -0.03
CA GLY A 266 -12.53 7.63 0.16
C GLY A 266 -11.16 7.52 0.86
N LYS A 267 -10.61 6.31 1.01
CA LYS A 267 -9.39 6.01 1.77
C LYS A 267 -8.62 4.86 1.11
N TYR A 268 -7.72 5.17 0.20
CA TYR A 268 -7.03 4.16 -0.60
C TYR A 268 -5.52 4.12 -0.31
N ALA A 269 -5.02 2.95 0.05
CA ALA A 269 -3.59 2.71 0.15
C ALA A 269 -3.00 2.78 -1.26
N ASP A 270 -2.05 3.68 -1.48
CA ASP A 270 -1.44 3.92 -2.79
C ASP A 270 -0.14 3.11 -2.90
N MET A 271 -0.20 2.08 -3.73
CA MET A 271 0.91 1.18 -4.06
C MET A 271 1.86 1.77 -5.11
N ASP A 272 1.73 3.06 -5.43
CA ASP A 272 2.47 3.82 -6.45
C ASP A 272 1.99 3.56 -7.89
N MET A 273 2.52 4.36 -8.82
CA MET A 273 2.12 4.38 -10.24
C MET A 273 2.40 3.05 -10.96
N LEU A 274 1.64 2.78 -12.02
CA LEU A 274 1.79 1.57 -12.82
C LEU A 274 3.04 1.63 -13.70
N ILE A 275 3.77 0.51 -13.77
CA ILE A 275 4.88 0.30 -14.72
C ILE A 275 4.48 -0.55 -15.95
N VAL A 276 3.19 -0.88 -16.07
CA VAL A 276 2.61 -1.52 -17.27
C VAL A 276 2.82 -0.63 -18.49
N GLY A 277 3.34 -1.21 -19.58
CA GLY A 277 3.60 -0.50 -20.83
C GLY A 277 4.96 0.19 -20.91
N LEU A 278 5.77 0.13 -19.85
CA LEU A 278 7.13 0.70 -19.83
C LEU A 278 8.20 -0.23 -20.40
N ASN A 279 7.81 -1.41 -20.92
CA ASN A 279 8.71 -2.49 -21.35
C ASN A 279 9.67 -2.95 -20.23
N ALA A 280 9.23 -2.87 -18.98
CA ALA A 280 9.99 -3.27 -17.79
C ALA A 280 9.72 -4.71 -17.34
N LEU A 281 8.54 -5.23 -17.71
CA LEU A 281 7.99 -6.50 -17.28
C LEU A 281 7.58 -7.31 -18.51
N SER A 282 7.52 -8.63 -18.38
CA SER A 282 6.81 -9.49 -19.34
C SER A 282 5.30 -9.25 -19.27
N LEU A 283 4.56 -9.68 -20.31
CA LEU A 283 3.11 -9.47 -20.37
C LEU A 283 2.37 -10.15 -19.19
N GLU A 284 2.78 -11.36 -18.82
CA GLU A 284 2.27 -12.05 -17.64
C GLU A 284 2.55 -11.27 -16.34
N GLU A 285 3.75 -10.73 -16.17
CA GLU A 285 4.10 -9.89 -15.02
C GLU A 285 3.33 -8.56 -15.00
N GLU A 286 3.02 -7.97 -16.17
CA GLU A 286 2.15 -6.79 -16.26
C GLU A 286 0.71 -7.11 -15.80
N ARG A 287 0.14 -8.25 -16.22
CA ARG A 287 -1.17 -8.73 -15.72
C ARG A 287 -1.14 -8.98 -14.23
N PHE A 288 -0.05 -9.58 -13.73
CA PHE A 288 0.15 -9.80 -12.31
C PHE A 288 0.17 -8.48 -11.54
N HIS A 289 1.00 -7.53 -11.96
CA HIS A 289 1.11 -6.21 -11.36
C HIS A 289 -0.25 -5.50 -11.34
N PHE A 290 -0.95 -5.47 -12.47
CA PHE A 290 -2.27 -4.85 -12.56
C PHE A 290 -3.31 -5.56 -11.66
N THR A 291 -3.25 -6.89 -11.55
CA THR A 291 -4.08 -7.67 -10.63
C THR A 291 -3.85 -7.26 -9.18
N MET A 292 -2.59 -7.22 -8.74
CA MET A 292 -2.27 -6.90 -7.34
C MET A 292 -2.69 -5.49 -6.96
N TRP A 293 -2.52 -4.50 -7.83
CA TRP A 293 -2.99 -3.13 -7.58
C TRP A 293 -4.52 -3.07 -7.55
N SER A 294 -5.18 -3.81 -8.44
CA SER A 294 -6.63 -3.79 -8.57
C SER A 294 -7.34 -4.41 -7.37
N ILE A 295 -6.95 -5.62 -6.95
CA ILE A 295 -7.58 -6.29 -5.80
C ILE A 295 -7.29 -5.57 -4.48
N ASN A 296 -6.19 -4.82 -4.40
CA ASN A 296 -5.84 -4.03 -3.22
C ASN A 296 -6.40 -2.59 -3.24
N LYS A 297 -7.25 -2.25 -4.21
CA LYS A 297 -7.90 -0.92 -4.30
C LYS A 297 -6.89 0.24 -4.32
N SER A 298 -5.69 0.01 -4.86
CA SER A 298 -4.76 1.09 -5.12
C SER A 298 -5.31 1.99 -6.23
N PRO A 299 -5.02 3.31 -6.23
CA PRO A 299 -5.15 4.11 -7.43
C PRO A 299 -4.42 3.43 -8.61
N LEU A 300 -5.03 3.45 -9.78
CA LEU A 300 -4.45 2.92 -11.02
C LEU A 300 -4.00 4.10 -11.87
N ILE A 301 -2.79 4.59 -11.58
CA ILE A 301 -2.20 5.74 -12.26
C ILE A 301 -1.23 5.23 -13.32
N ILE A 302 -1.58 5.41 -14.59
CA ILE A 302 -0.76 5.01 -15.74
C ILE A 302 0.53 5.84 -15.75
N GLY A 303 1.67 5.15 -15.78
CA GLY A 303 2.98 5.77 -15.94
C GLY A 303 3.54 5.74 -17.37
N ALA A 304 2.94 4.95 -18.27
CA ALA A 304 3.35 4.84 -19.67
C ALA A 304 2.77 5.97 -20.55
N PRO A 305 3.40 6.29 -21.69
CA PRO A 305 2.82 7.22 -22.65
C PRO A 305 1.46 6.73 -23.18
N MET A 306 0.48 7.61 -23.29
CA MET A 306 -0.81 7.31 -23.92
C MET A 306 -0.69 7.39 -25.43
N SER A 307 0.09 6.49 -26.02
CA SER A 307 0.40 6.44 -27.45
C SER A 307 0.62 5.01 -27.91
N THR A 308 -0.03 4.60 -28.99
CA THR A 308 0.18 3.28 -29.62
C THR A 308 1.55 3.14 -30.29
N THR A 309 2.28 4.25 -30.45
CA THR A 309 3.64 4.23 -31.02
C THR A 309 4.71 4.00 -29.95
N LEU A 310 4.47 4.48 -28.73
CA LEU A 310 5.43 4.41 -27.61
C LEU A 310 5.11 3.27 -26.65
N THR A 311 3.83 2.90 -26.53
CA THR A 311 3.34 1.90 -25.59
C THR A 311 2.80 0.69 -26.34
N PRO A 312 3.25 -0.54 -26.01
CA PRO A 312 2.78 -1.75 -26.66
C PRO A 312 1.25 -1.91 -26.54
N GLN A 313 0.59 -2.29 -27.64
CA GLN A 313 -0.87 -2.50 -27.66
C GLN A 313 -1.32 -3.50 -26.59
N ALA A 314 -0.58 -4.60 -26.40
CA ALA A 314 -0.92 -5.61 -25.40
C ALA A 314 -0.92 -5.05 -23.97
N SER A 315 -0.06 -4.07 -23.67
CA SER A 315 -0.03 -3.39 -22.37
C SER A 315 -1.20 -2.39 -22.24
N LEU A 316 -1.56 -1.70 -23.32
CA LEU A 316 -2.80 -0.89 -23.34
C LEU A 316 -4.03 -1.77 -23.11
N ASP A 317 -4.09 -2.97 -23.69
CA ASP A 317 -5.19 -3.91 -23.50
C ASP A 317 -5.29 -4.39 -22.04
N ILE A 318 -4.16 -4.54 -21.32
CA ILE A 318 -4.14 -4.82 -19.88
C ILE A 318 -4.76 -3.67 -19.10
N LEU A 319 -4.28 -2.44 -19.34
CA LEU A 319 -4.77 -1.24 -18.65
C LEU A 319 -6.26 -0.97 -18.96
N ALA A 320 -6.75 -1.36 -20.14
CA ALA A 320 -8.13 -1.14 -20.56
C ALA A 320 -9.10 -2.26 -20.17
N ASN A 321 -8.64 -3.32 -19.47
CA ASN A 321 -9.46 -4.48 -19.14
C ASN A 321 -10.59 -4.13 -18.14
N GLU A 322 -11.82 -4.09 -18.64
CA GLU A 322 -12.99 -3.63 -17.89
C GLU A 322 -13.36 -4.52 -16.70
N GLU A 323 -13.09 -5.82 -16.76
CA GLU A 323 -13.40 -6.72 -15.65
C GLU A 323 -12.43 -6.52 -14.49
N VAL A 324 -11.15 -6.29 -14.78
CA VAL A 324 -10.15 -5.97 -13.75
C VAL A 324 -10.38 -4.57 -13.18
N LEU A 325 -10.72 -3.61 -14.03
CA LEU A 325 -11.14 -2.27 -13.59
C LEU A 325 -12.38 -2.33 -12.69
N ALA A 326 -13.38 -3.15 -13.02
CA ALA A 326 -14.57 -3.32 -12.20
C ALA A 326 -14.24 -3.90 -10.82
N ILE A 327 -13.20 -4.74 -10.71
CA ILE A 327 -12.69 -5.20 -9.42
C ILE A 327 -12.05 -4.04 -8.65
N ASN A 328 -11.20 -3.22 -9.27
CA ASN A 328 -10.61 -2.05 -8.59
C ASN A 328 -11.67 -1.02 -8.16
N GLN A 329 -12.62 -0.75 -9.05
CA GLN A 329 -13.69 0.25 -8.92
C GLN A 329 -14.95 -0.28 -8.20
N ASP A 330 -14.91 -1.48 -7.64
CA ASP A 330 -16.04 -2.04 -6.89
C ASP A 330 -16.39 -1.15 -5.68
N ALA A 331 -17.68 -0.83 -5.55
CA ALA A 331 -18.19 0.19 -4.63
C ALA A 331 -18.06 -0.17 -3.14
N LEU A 332 -17.71 -1.42 -2.78
CA LEU A 332 -17.36 -1.72 -1.39
C LEU A 332 -16.05 -1.03 -0.96
N GLY A 333 -15.15 -0.74 -1.92
CA GLY A 333 -13.83 -0.17 -1.63
C GLY A 333 -12.95 -1.05 -0.73
N GLN A 334 -13.27 -2.34 -0.56
CA GLN A 334 -12.57 -3.24 0.35
C GLN A 334 -11.34 -3.87 -0.30
N GLN A 335 -10.17 -3.70 0.33
CA GLN A 335 -8.93 -4.37 -0.06
C GLN A 335 -9.06 -5.90 0.08
N ALA A 336 -8.51 -6.65 -0.87
CA ALA A 336 -8.25 -8.07 -0.67
C ALA A 336 -7.19 -8.31 0.42
N ARG A 337 -7.27 -9.47 1.07
CA ARG A 337 -6.34 -9.88 2.12
C ARG A 337 -5.48 -11.03 1.62
N LEU A 338 -4.21 -11.07 2.02
CA LEU A 338 -3.39 -12.29 1.93
C LEU A 338 -3.98 -13.31 2.90
N VAL A 339 -4.69 -14.32 2.37
CA VAL A 339 -5.39 -15.31 3.20
C VAL A 339 -4.55 -16.55 3.46
N GLN A 340 -3.62 -16.88 2.55
CA GLN A 340 -2.72 -18.02 2.71
C GLN A 340 -1.42 -17.78 1.94
N ARG A 341 -0.30 -18.20 2.52
CA ARG A 341 1.04 -18.08 1.93
C ARG A 341 1.80 -19.40 1.94
N TYR A 342 2.35 -19.75 0.79
CA TYR A 342 3.18 -20.94 0.58
C TYR A 342 4.58 -20.49 0.13
N THR A 343 5.41 -20.08 1.09
CA THR A 343 6.67 -19.40 0.83
C THR A 343 7.72 -20.25 0.12
N GLU A 344 7.86 -21.52 0.47
CA GLU A 344 8.82 -22.42 -0.19
C GLU A 344 8.30 -22.93 -1.52
N GLU A 345 6.98 -23.03 -1.63
CA GLU A 345 6.32 -23.38 -2.88
C GLU A 345 6.18 -22.18 -3.81
N GLU A 346 6.41 -20.95 -3.37
CA GLU A 346 6.38 -19.69 -4.13
C GLU A 346 5.01 -19.35 -4.72
N TYR A 347 3.95 -19.44 -3.93
CA TYR A 347 2.66 -18.86 -4.30
C TYR A 347 1.86 -18.36 -3.10
N ASP A 348 0.96 -17.41 -3.36
CA ASP A 348 0.05 -16.84 -2.37
C ASP A 348 -1.40 -16.95 -2.86
N VAL A 349 -2.34 -16.96 -1.90
CA VAL A 349 -3.77 -16.82 -2.17
C VAL A 349 -4.26 -15.55 -1.50
N TRP A 350 -4.93 -14.71 -2.29
CA TRP A 350 -5.56 -13.47 -1.85
C TRP A 350 -7.06 -13.55 -2.08
N ALA A 351 -7.84 -12.99 -1.15
CA ALA A 351 -9.29 -12.93 -1.30
C ALA A 351 -9.88 -11.65 -0.72
N GLY A 352 -10.95 -11.14 -1.34
CA GLY A 352 -11.63 -9.92 -0.90
C GLY A 352 -13.09 -9.90 -1.33
N ASN A 353 -13.95 -9.28 -0.53
CA ASN A 353 -15.36 -9.14 -0.87
C ASN A 353 -15.55 -8.05 -1.93
N LEU A 354 -16.52 -8.28 -2.81
CA LEU A 354 -17.01 -7.33 -3.80
C LEU A 354 -18.51 -7.10 -3.56
N THR A 355 -19.11 -6.10 -4.22
CA THR A 355 -20.57 -5.86 -4.12
C THR A 355 -21.36 -7.09 -4.53
N ASP A 356 -22.63 -7.12 -4.11
CA ASP A 356 -23.60 -8.16 -4.50
C ASP A 356 -23.23 -9.56 -4.00
N GLY A 357 -22.47 -9.64 -2.90
CA GLY A 357 -22.06 -10.90 -2.29
C GLY A 357 -21.05 -11.69 -3.13
N ARG A 358 -20.36 -11.03 -4.07
CA ARG A 358 -19.28 -11.62 -4.86
C ARG A 358 -17.98 -11.65 -4.07
N LEU A 359 -17.07 -12.54 -4.47
CA LEU A 359 -15.73 -12.66 -3.90
C LEU A 359 -14.69 -12.63 -5.03
N VAL A 360 -13.67 -11.79 -4.90
CA VAL A 360 -12.47 -11.88 -5.74
C VAL A 360 -11.46 -12.80 -5.08
N VAL A 361 -10.87 -13.70 -5.86
CA VAL A 361 -9.78 -14.59 -5.43
C VAL A 361 -8.63 -14.48 -6.42
N ALA A 362 -7.42 -14.19 -5.94
CA ALA A 362 -6.21 -14.20 -6.76
C ALA A 362 -5.24 -15.28 -6.26
N VAL A 363 -4.80 -16.15 -7.15
CA VAL A 363 -3.70 -17.10 -6.89
C VAL A 363 -2.46 -16.57 -7.58
N ALA A 364 -1.52 -16.06 -6.79
CA ALA A 364 -0.31 -15.39 -7.25
C ALA A 364 0.84 -16.39 -7.34
N ASN A 365 1.24 -16.77 -8.56
CA ASN A 365 2.42 -17.61 -8.78
C ASN A 365 3.69 -16.74 -8.83
N TRP A 366 4.48 -16.74 -7.76
CA TRP A 366 5.70 -15.94 -7.68
C TRP A 366 6.91 -16.56 -8.38
N ARG A 367 6.79 -17.83 -8.79
CA ARG A 367 7.89 -18.57 -9.40
C ARG A 367 7.98 -18.29 -10.91
N ASN A 368 9.18 -18.45 -11.45
CA ASN A 368 9.44 -18.29 -12.88
C ASN A 368 8.78 -19.37 -13.75
N ASP A 369 8.49 -20.54 -13.19
CA ASP A 369 7.96 -21.71 -13.90
C ASP A 369 6.43 -21.84 -13.82
N SER A 370 5.80 -22.46 -14.82
CA SER A 370 4.37 -22.79 -14.81
C SER A 370 4.04 -23.90 -13.82
N ARG A 371 2.91 -23.83 -13.11
CA ARG A 371 2.48 -24.73 -12.02
C ARG A 371 1.03 -25.14 -12.10
N SER A 372 0.69 -26.23 -11.43
CA SER A 372 -0.69 -26.54 -11.06
C SER A 372 -0.91 -26.26 -9.56
N VAL A 373 -2.03 -25.62 -9.22
CA VAL A 373 -2.52 -25.39 -7.85
C VAL A 373 -3.90 -25.99 -7.71
N SER A 374 -4.11 -26.79 -6.66
CA SER A 374 -5.44 -27.25 -6.26
C SER A 374 -6.04 -26.26 -5.26
N LEU A 375 -6.94 -25.40 -5.71
CA LEU A 375 -7.58 -24.40 -4.88
C LEU A 375 -8.83 -24.98 -4.19
N ASN A 376 -8.74 -25.21 -2.89
CA ASN A 376 -9.89 -25.63 -2.09
C ASN A 376 -10.73 -24.41 -1.65
N LEU A 377 -11.91 -24.23 -2.25
CA LEU A 377 -12.81 -23.12 -1.94
C LEU A 377 -13.39 -23.20 -0.52
N SER A 378 -13.65 -24.39 -0.01
CA SER A 378 -14.12 -24.56 1.37
C SER A 378 -12.98 -24.52 2.39
N SER A 379 -11.73 -24.30 1.93
CA SER A 379 -10.63 -24.14 2.86
C SER A 379 -10.99 -23.04 3.86
N PRO A 380 -10.60 -23.17 5.14
CA PRO A 380 -11.01 -22.19 6.13
C PRO A 380 -10.47 -20.76 5.86
N ALA A 381 -9.44 -20.63 5.02
CA ALA A 381 -8.91 -19.37 4.53
C ALA A 381 -9.86 -18.64 3.53
N LEU A 382 -10.64 -19.40 2.74
CA LEU A 382 -11.59 -18.87 1.75
C LEU A 382 -13.04 -18.92 2.24
N GLY A 383 -13.43 -19.96 2.99
CA GLY A 383 -14.75 -20.07 3.60
C GLY A 383 -15.91 -20.14 2.62
N VAL A 384 -15.71 -20.70 1.43
CA VAL A 384 -16.73 -20.80 0.38
C VAL A 384 -17.22 -22.25 0.25
N ALA A 385 -18.44 -22.52 0.71
CA ALA A 385 -19.07 -23.83 0.57
C ALA A 385 -19.52 -24.11 -0.87
N ALA A 386 -19.97 -23.09 -1.59
CA ALA A 386 -20.30 -23.17 -3.01
C ALA A 386 -20.27 -21.79 -3.67
N ALA A 387 -20.03 -21.75 -4.98
CA ALA A 387 -20.22 -20.57 -5.82
C ALA A 387 -21.09 -20.96 -7.02
N GLY A 388 -22.14 -20.19 -7.29
CA GLY A 388 -23.04 -20.44 -8.43
C GLY A 388 -22.35 -20.20 -9.78
N ALA A 389 -21.34 -19.32 -9.81
CA ALA A 389 -20.49 -19.11 -10.97
C ALA A 389 -19.07 -18.69 -10.56
N VAL A 390 -18.08 -19.18 -11.30
CA VAL A 390 -16.67 -18.81 -11.20
C VAL A 390 -16.22 -18.27 -12.55
N ARG A 391 -15.68 -17.05 -12.55
CA ARG A 391 -15.15 -16.37 -13.74
C ARG A 391 -13.63 -16.27 -13.66
N ASP A 392 -12.88 -16.84 -14.61
CA ASP A 392 -11.45 -16.52 -14.80
C ASP A 392 -11.34 -15.24 -15.62
N VAL A 393 -11.04 -14.14 -14.94
CA VAL A 393 -11.10 -12.77 -15.46
C VAL A 393 -10.16 -12.58 -16.66
N TRP A 394 -8.89 -12.95 -16.51
CA TRP A 394 -7.89 -12.77 -17.57
C TRP A 394 -8.10 -13.69 -18.76
N ALA A 395 -8.59 -14.92 -18.53
CA ALA A 395 -8.90 -15.87 -19.60
C ALA A 395 -10.20 -15.54 -20.35
N ALA A 396 -10.95 -14.53 -19.91
CA ALA A 396 -12.26 -14.20 -20.45
C ALA A 396 -13.25 -15.40 -20.43
N SER A 397 -13.17 -16.28 -19.43
CA SER A 397 -13.84 -17.59 -19.44
C SER A 397 -14.64 -17.90 -18.17
N ASP A 398 -15.89 -18.33 -18.35
CA ASP A 398 -16.70 -18.91 -17.28
C ASP A 398 -16.27 -20.36 -17.00
N LEU A 399 -15.90 -20.66 -15.75
CA LEU A 399 -15.54 -22.00 -15.31
C LEU A 399 -16.75 -22.79 -14.78
N GLY A 400 -17.93 -22.15 -14.73
CA GLY A 400 -19.17 -22.74 -14.23
C GLY A 400 -19.32 -22.63 -12.71
N ALA A 401 -20.27 -23.38 -12.16
CA ALA A 401 -20.47 -23.46 -10.72
C ALA A 401 -19.37 -24.31 -10.06
N ALA A 402 -19.01 -23.97 -8.83
CA ALA A 402 -18.05 -24.74 -8.03
C ALA A 402 -18.66 -25.14 -6.69
N ASP A 403 -18.58 -26.44 -6.37
CA ASP A 403 -18.94 -26.97 -5.06
C ASP A 403 -17.67 -27.03 -4.21
N GLY A 404 -17.61 -26.22 -3.16
CA GLY A 404 -16.47 -26.17 -2.23
C GLY A 404 -16.33 -27.46 -1.42
N GLY A 405 -17.42 -28.21 -1.20
CA GLY A 405 -17.38 -29.55 -0.61
C GLY A 405 -17.01 -30.65 -1.61
N GLY A 406 -16.83 -30.30 -2.89
CA GLY A 406 -16.46 -31.19 -3.98
C GLY A 406 -14.96 -31.26 -4.24
N GLU A 407 -14.57 -31.49 -5.49
CA GLU A 407 -13.16 -31.51 -5.90
C GLU A 407 -12.57 -30.09 -5.91
N ALA A 408 -11.35 -29.94 -5.40
CA ALA A 408 -10.61 -28.67 -5.46
C ALA A 408 -10.47 -28.19 -6.91
N LEU A 409 -10.62 -26.87 -7.11
CA LEU A 409 -10.48 -26.25 -8.43
C LEU A 409 -9.02 -26.36 -8.88
N GLN A 410 -8.78 -27.12 -9.96
CA GLN A 410 -7.45 -27.27 -10.52
C GLN A 410 -7.13 -26.08 -11.41
N LEU A 411 -6.09 -25.35 -11.05
CA LEU A 411 -5.63 -24.16 -11.74
C LEU A 411 -4.25 -24.43 -12.30
N ASP A 412 -4.09 -24.33 -13.61
CA ASP A 412 -2.80 -24.27 -14.26
C ASP A 412 -2.42 -22.80 -14.45
N LEU A 413 -1.28 -22.41 -13.90
CA LEU A 413 -0.74 -21.05 -13.93
C LEU A 413 0.59 -21.06 -14.67
N ALA A 414 0.81 -20.10 -15.56
CA ALA A 414 2.14 -19.81 -16.09
C ALA A 414 3.07 -19.25 -15.00
N GLY A 415 4.37 -19.23 -15.29
CA GLY A 415 5.33 -18.48 -14.48
C GLY A 415 4.91 -17.01 -14.38
N HIS A 416 4.95 -16.47 -13.16
CA HIS A 416 4.52 -15.09 -12.86
C HIS A 416 3.05 -14.77 -13.20
N GLU A 417 2.18 -15.77 -13.37
CA GLU A 417 0.75 -15.52 -13.55
C GLU A 417 0.06 -15.26 -12.19
N ALA A 418 -0.79 -14.22 -12.15
CA ALA A 418 -1.81 -14.08 -11.12
C ALA A 418 -3.15 -14.56 -11.69
N LYS A 419 -3.57 -15.77 -11.32
CA LYS A 419 -4.88 -16.28 -11.70
C LYS A 419 -5.95 -15.49 -10.95
N LEU A 420 -6.77 -14.73 -11.67
CA LEU A 420 -7.77 -13.83 -11.10
C LEU A 420 -9.17 -14.36 -11.32
N LEU A 421 -9.84 -14.73 -10.22
CA LEU A 421 -11.17 -15.31 -10.23
C LEU A 421 -12.18 -14.37 -9.57
N VAL A 422 -13.39 -14.30 -10.14
CA VAL A 422 -14.56 -13.71 -9.47
C VAL A 422 -15.59 -14.80 -9.26
N LEU A 423 -15.98 -14.99 -8.00
CA LEU A 423 -17.00 -15.93 -7.58
C LEU A 423 -18.29 -15.15 -7.33
N SER A 424 -19.41 -15.65 -7.87
CA SER A 424 -20.75 -15.08 -7.69
C SER A 424 -21.70 -16.09 -7.08
N ASP A 425 -22.79 -15.61 -6.48
CA ASP A 425 -23.75 -16.41 -5.72
C ASP A 425 -23.04 -17.27 -4.65
N VAL A 426 -22.13 -16.63 -3.91
CA VAL A 426 -21.28 -17.29 -2.92
C VAL A 426 -22.14 -17.75 -1.74
N THR A 427 -22.10 -19.05 -1.47
CA THR A 427 -22.61 -19.64 -0.23
C THR A 427 -21.42 -19.82 0.72
N PRO A 428 -21.38 -19.10 1.85
CA PRO A 428 -20.29 -19.26 2.82
C PRO A 428 -20.37 -20.63 3.51
N THR A 429 -19.24 -21.11 4.00
CA THR A 429 -19.21 -22.26 4.91
C THR A 429 -19.96 -21.92 6.20
N ASN A 430 -20.63 -22.92 6.77
CA ASN A 430 -21.16 -22.82 8.15
C ASN A 430 -20.06 -22.96 9.20
N THR A 431 -18.79 -23.01 8.79
CA THR A 431 -17.62 -23.06 9.66
C THR A 431 -16.73 -21.85 9.45
N SER A 432 -16.05 -21.41 10.50
CA SER A 432 -15.02 -20.38 10.46
C SER A 432 -13.77 -20.83 11.22
N LEU A 433 -12.62 -20.28 10.85
CA LEU A 433 -11.39 -20.46 11.63
C LEU A 433 -11.54 -19.78 12.98
N ALA A 434 -11.38 -20.56 14.04
CA ALA A 434 -11.31 -20.07 15.40
C ALA A 434 -10.02 -20.53 16.07
N ASP A 435 -9.54 -19.73 17.01
CA ASP A 435 -8.44 -20.10 17.90
C ASP A 435 -8.96 -21.23 18.83
N ALA A 436 -8.54 -22.46 18.56
CA ALA A 436 -8.82 -23.62 19.41
C ALA A 436 -8.09 -23.45 20.74
N HIS A 437 -6.81 -23.10 20.65
CA HIS A 437 -5.96 -22.74 21.76
C HIS A 437 -4.94 -21.69 21.33
N TYR A 438 -4.68 -20.72 22.21
CA TYR A 438 -3.71 -19.66 21.98
C TYR A 438 -2.54 -19.80 22.94
N TYR A 439 -1.33 -19.81 22.40
CA TYR A 439 -0.08 -19.95 23.13
C TYR A 439 0.66 -18.60 23.11
N PRO A 440 0.59 -17.82 24.20
CA PRO A 440 1.25 -16.53 24.27
C PRO A 440 2.77 -16.70 24.37
N VAL A 441 3.53 -15.77 23.81
CA VAL A 441 5.00 -15.81 23.92
C VAL A 441 5.51 -15.77 25.36
N THR A 442 4.73 -15.21 26.30
CA THR A 442 5.06 -15.22 27.74
C THR A 442 5.11 -16.63 28.34
N GLY A 443 4.50 -17.62 27.70
CA GLY A 443 4.59 -19.04 28.04
C GLY A 443 5.66 -19.81 27.26
N ALA A 444 6.36 -19.17 26.32
CA ALA A 444 7.39 -19.80 25.49
C ALA A 444 8.77 -19.77 26.16
N ALA A 445 9.61 -20.74 25.80
CA ALA A 445 11.04 -20.70 26.12
C ALA A 445 11.80 -20.01 24.99
N VAL A 446 12.58 -18.98 25.31
CA VAL A 446 13.45 -18.27 24.36
C VAL A 446 14.90 -18.60 24.68
N ALA A 447 15.69 -18.99 23.68
CA ALA A 447 17.08 -19.42 23.86
C ALA A 447 17.97 -19.02 22.68
N GLY A 448 19.26 -18.79 22.97
CA GLY A 448 20.29 -18.46 21.98
C GLY A 448 20.48 -16.95 21.79
N GLY A 449 21.73 -16.54 21.56
CA GLY A 449 22.09 -15.14 21.28
C GLY A 449 21.57 -14.15 22.32
N ASN A 450 20.99 -13.05 21.83
CA ASN A 450 20.35 -12.00 22.63
C ASN A 450 18.81 -12.13 22.65
N ALA A 451 18.26 -13.22 22.12
CA ALA A 451 16.82 -13.39 22.02
C ALA A 451 16.17 -13.33 23.42
N SER A 452 15.11 -12.54 23.55
CA SER A 452 14.44 -12.32 24.84
C SER A 452 12.96 -11.99 24.67
N ILE A 453 12.20 -12.09 25.76
CA ILE A 453 10.80 -11.63 25.80
C ILE A 453 10.78 -10.19 26.31
N LEU A 454 10.23 -9.30 25.50
CA LEU A 454 10.02 -7.90 25.81
C LEU A 454 8.54 -7.66 26.14
N ALA A 455 8.26 -7.01 27.28
CA ALA A 455 6.94 -6.49 27.60
C ALA A 455 6.71 -5.17 26.83
N CYS A 456 5.54 -5.00 26.24
CA CYS A 456 5.18 -3.82 25.46
C CYS A 456 4.36 -2.83 26.29
N GLY A 457 4.16 -1.63 25.76
CA GLY A 457 3.29 -0.61 26.34
C GLY A 457 1.82 -1.04 26.39
N GLY A 458 1.01 -0.25 27.10
CA GLY A 458 -0.42 -0.53 27.21
C GLY A 458 -1.13 -0.42 25.85
N GLY A 459 -1.73 -1.52 25.39
CA GLY A 459 -2.42 -1.59 24.09
C GLY A 459 -1.53 -2.03 22.92
N GLU A 460 -0.25 -2.30 23.16
CA GLU A 460 0.72 -2.77 22.16
C GLU A 460 0.89 -4.30 22.22
N CYS A 461 1.43 -4.91 21.16
CA CYS A 461 1.74 -6.34 21.09
C CYS A 461 0.54 -7.25 21.48
N LEU A 462 -0.66 -6.83 21.09
CA LEU A 462 -1.90 -7.54 21.40
C LEU A 462 -1.96 -8.89 20.67
N PRO A 463 -2.58 -9.92 21.25
CA PRO A 463 -3.40 -9.87 22.47
C PRO A 463 -2.61 -10.01 23.79
N VAL A 464 -1.29 -10.21 23.73
CA VAL A 464 -0.50 -10.67 24.89
C VAL A 464 0.16 -9.51 25.67
N GLY A 465 0.45 -8.40 25.01
CA GLY A 465 1.23 -7.30 25.60
C GLY A 465 2.72 -7.61 25.71
N SER A 466 3.21 -8.59 24.96
CA SER A 466 4.63 -8.98 24.95
C SER A 466 5.01 -9.62 23.61
N LYS A 467 6.29 -9.54 23.26
CA LYS A 467 6.85 -10.13 22.04
C LYS A 467 8.24 -10.72 22.31
N ALA A 468 8.62 -11.79 21.61
CA ALA A 468 10.00 -12.23 21.53
C ALA A 468 10.74 -11.42 20.47
N VAL A 469 11.89 -10.87 20.83
CA VAL A 469 12.74 -10.02 19.99
C VAL A 469 14.11 -10.65 19.78
N ASP A 470 14.89 -10.10 18.86
CA ASP A 470 16.28 -10.49 18.59
C ASP A 470 16.46 -11.99 18.27
N VAL A 471 15.48 -12.58 17.59
CA VAL A 471 15.53 -13.98 17.14
C VAL A 471 16.40 -14.09 15.88
N TYR A 472 17.72 -14.02 16.07
CA TYR A 472 18.73 -14.21 15.01
C TYR A 472 19.02 -15.70 14.74
N PRO A 473 19.67 -16.06 13.61
CA PRO A 473 20.08 -17.44 13.34
C PRO A 473 20.84 -18.06 14.54
N GLY A 474 20.39 -19.25 14.95
CA GLY A 474 20.86 -19.95 16.16
C GLY A 474 20.06 -19.66 17.43
N SER A 475 19.13 -18.70 17.38
CA SER A 475 18.16 -18.42 18.45
C SER A 475 16.81 -19.08 18.15
N THR A 476 16.03 -19.36 19.19
CA THR A 476 14.74 -20.04 19.07
C THR A 476 13.68 -19.49 20.03
N VAL A 477 12.42 -19.58 19.60
CA VAL A 477 11.23 -19.42 20.45
C VAL A 477 10.48 -20.75 20.45
N THR A 478 10.39 -21.40 21.61
CA THR A 478 9.85 -22.75 21.74
C THR A 478 8.57 -22.75 22.54
N PHE A 479 7.49 -23.19 21.91
CA PHE A 479 6.19 -23.39 22.53
C PHE A 479 6.03 -24.87 22.85
N SER A 480 5.84 -25.18 24.14
CA SER A 480 5.65 -26.54 24.63
C SER A 480 4.18 -26.80 24.93
N ASN A 481 3.84 -28.08 24.97
CA ASN A 481 2.50 -28.56 25.25
C ASN A 481 1.43 -28.05 24.26
N VAL A 482 1.81 -27.96 22.98
CA VAL A 482 0.90 -27.55 21.91
C VAL A 482 -0.07 -28.69 21.60
N SER A 483 -1.36 -28.41 21.65
CA SER A 483 -2.42 -29.39 21.42
C SER A 483 -2.71 -29.52 19.95
N SER A 484 -2.75 -30.75 19.45
CA SER A 484 -3.21 -31.06 18.10
C SER A 484 -4.39 -32.01 18.16
N PRO A 485 -5.49 -31.75 17.42
CA PRO A 485 -6.64 -32.65 17.34
C PRO A 485 -6.34 -33.92 16.52
N SER A 486 -5.25 -33.92 15.74
CA SER A 486 -4.85 -35.04 14.89
C SER A 486 -3.33 -35.12 14.74
N SER A 487 -2.84 -36.27 14.29
CA SER A 487 -1.44 -36.40 13.88
C SER A 487 -1.27 -35.94 12.42
N GLY A 488 -0.10 -35.39 12.07
CA GLY A 488 0.21 -34.94 10.71
C GLY A 488 0.31 -33.42 10.58
N GLY A 489 -0.36 -32.86 9.57
CA GLY A 489 -0.35 -31.44 9.28
C GLY A 489 -1.43 -30.65 10.05
N LEU A 490 -1.15 -29.38 10.33
CA LEU A 490 -2.03 -28.49 11.08
C LEU A 490 -1.95 -27.04 10.58
N LEU A 491 -3.07 -26.33 10.62
CA LEU A 491 -3.10 -24.88 10.42
C LEU A 491 -2.74 -24.18 11.73
N LEU A 492 -1.75 -23.31 11.67
CA LEU A 492 -1.39 -22.41 12.76
C LEU A 492 -1.60 -20.97 12.33
N ALA A 493 -2.08 -20.13 13.24
CA ALA A 493 -1.91 -18.69 13.13
C ALA A 493 -0.63 -18.28 13.86
N ILE A 494 0.25 -17.55 13.19
CA ILE A 494 1.40 -16.90 13.82
C ILE A 494 1.02 -15.45 14.06
N ASP A 495 1.03 -15.03 15.32
CA ASP A 495 0.92 -13.62 15.71
C ASP A 495 2.33 -13.05 15.81
N TYR A 496 2.63 -12.09 14.94
CA TYR A 496 3.98 -11.60 14.73
C TYR A 496 4.01 -10.08 14.53
N ILE A 497 5.19 -9.50 14.70
CA ILE A 497 5.45 -8.10 14.37
C ILE A 497 6.63 -8.01 13.41
N ASN A 498 6.41 -7.34 12.30
CA ASN A 498 7.41 -7.01 11.30
C ASN A 498 7.14 -5.59 10.78
N TYR A 499 8.01 -4.66 11.12
CA TYR A 499 8.01 -3.31 10.57
C TYR A 499 9.33 -2.99 9.86
N ASP A 500 9.95 -4.02 9.27
CA ASP A 500 11.18 -3.89 8.48
C ASP A 500 10.87 -3.33 7.09
N VAL A 501 10.41 -2.08 7.06
CA VAL A 501 10.07 -1.38 5.83
C VAL A 501 11.35 -1.04 5.08
N ALA A 502 11.49 -1.57 3.88
CA ALA A 502 12.67 -1.51 3.04
C ALA A 502 12.87 -0.15 2.35
N LEU A 503 12.82 0.97 3.08
CA LEU A 503 12.94 2.31 2.50
C LEU A 503 14.29 2.54 1.81
N GLN A 504 15.40 2.19 2.49
CA GLN A 504 16.75 2.39 1.97
C GLN A 504 17.20 1.31 0.97
N SER A 505 16.64 0.11 1.05
CA SER A 505 16.96 -1.04 0.20
C SER A 505 15.94 -1.26 -0.91
N SER A 506 15.06 -0.29 -1.15
CA SER A 506 13.95 -0.38 -2.11
C SER A 506 14.36 -0.72 -3.54
N TRP A 507 15.53 -0.26 -3.98
CA TRP A 507 16.10 -0.51 -5.32
C TRP A 507 17.14 -1.64 -5.34
N SER A 508 17.27 -2.41 -4.25
CA SER A 508 18.25 -3.49 -4.14
C SER A 508 17.61 -4.79 -3.64
N ASN A 509 17.86 -5.19 -2.40
CA ASN A 509 17.45 -6.48 -1.82
C ASN A 509 16.28 -6.35 -0.83
N GLY A 510 15.65 -5.19 -0.74
CA GLY A 510 14.52 -4.94 0.15
C GLY A 510 13.29 -5.76 -0.25
N THR A 511 12.76 -6.56 0.68
CA THR A 511 11.61 -7.45 0.40
C THR A 511 10.33 -7.09 1.16
N ASN A 512 10.42 -6.23 2.19
CA ASN A 512 9.34 -6.00 3.16
C ASN A 512 8.85 -7.29 3.84
N THR A 513 9.71 -8.28 3.95
CA THR A 513 9.43 -9.54 4.63
C THR A 513 10.56 -9.90 5.58
N ARG A 514 10.21 -10.56 6.70
CA ARG A 514 11.18 -11.32 7.50
C ARG A 514 10.86 -12.80 7.43
N ASN A 515 11.90 -13.63 7.42
CA ASN A 515 11.74 -15.07 7.32
C ASN A 515 11.72 -15.72 8.71
N VAL A 516 10.81 -16.67 8.92
CA VAL A 516 10.75 -17.53 10.10
C VAL A 516 10.75 -18.99 9.67
N THR A 517 11.35 -19.86 10.47
CA THR A 517 11.19 -21.31 10.33
C THR A 517 10.34 -21.86 11.46
N LEU A 518 9.51 -22.86 11.16
CA LEU A 518 8.82 -23.65 12.19
C LEU A 518 9.23 -25.12 12.06
N SER A 519 9.50 -25.76 13.19
CA SER A 519 9.63 -27.22 13.29
C SER A 519 8.74 -27.75 14.41
N VAL A 520 8.22 -28.96 14.23
CA VAL A 520 7.32 -29.60 15.20
C VAL A 520 7.91 -30.94 15.61
N ASN A 521 8.08 -31.17 16.91
CA ASN A 521 8.62 -32.41 17.48
C ASN A 521 9.96 -32.87 16.85
N GLY A 522 10.77 -31.92 16.39
CA GLY A 522 12.06 -32.21 15.74
C GLY A 522 11.98 -32.63 14.28
N ALA A 523 10.80 -32.53 13.65
CA ALA A 523 10.65 -32.66 12.20
C ALA A 523 11.47 -31.60 11.43
N ALA A 524 11.61 -31.78 10.12
CA ALA A 524 12.30 -30.81 9.28
C ALA A 524 11.62 -29.43 9.37
N ALA A 525 12.42 -28.39 9.55
CA ALA A 525 11.90 -27.03 9.65
C ALA A 525 11.49 -26.52 8.27
N LYS A 526 10.30 -25.91 8.17
CA LYS A 526 9.79 -25.24 6.96
C LYS A 526 9.88 -23.73 7.15
N ARG A 527 10.11 -22.97 6.06
CA ARG A 527 10.23 -21.50 6.07
C ARG A 527 8.94 -20.80 5.64
N TRP A 528 8.66 -19.67 6.29
CA TRP A 528 7.67 -18.68 5.87
C TRP A 528 8.27 -17.27 5.82
N ALA A 529 7.88 -16.50 4.80
CA ALA A 529 8.20 -15.08 4.66
C ALA A 529 7.00 -14.27 5.17
N LEU A 530 7.13 -13.66 6.34
CA LEU A 530 6.07 -12.86 6.94
C LEU A 530 6.16 -11.40 6.44
N PRO A 531 5.08 -10.85 5.84
CA PRO A 531 5.05 -9.47 5.31
C PRO A 531 5.05 -8.43 6.45
N ILE A 532 4.95 -7.14 6.11
CA ILE A 532 4.74 -6.10 7.13
C ILE A 532 3.46 -6.40 7.93
N SER A 533 3.51 -6.27 9.25
CA SER A 533 2.43 -6.66 10.16
C SER A 533 1.43 -5.55 10.46
N GLY A 534 1.88 -4.29 10.44
CA GLY A 534 1.14 -3.12 10.89
C GLY A 534 1.89 -1.81 10.67
N GLY A 535 1.52 -0.77 11.42
CA GLY A 535 2.01 0.60 11.30
C GLY A 535 3.30 0.92 12.06
N ASP A 536 3.77 0.02 12.94
CA ASP A 536 4.98 0.21 13.75
C ASP A 536 5.58 -1.13 14.24
N TRP A 537 6.63 -1.05 15.05
CA TRP A 537 7.27 -2.21 15.71
C TRP A 537 6.47 -2.79 16.88
N PHE A 538 5.21 -2.44 17.07
CA PHE A 538 4.36 -2.87 18.18
C PHE A 538 2.97 -3.39 17.74
N GLU A 539 2.57 -3.14 16.49
CA GLU A 539 1.31 -3.62 15.91
C GLU A 539 1.42 -5.06 15.40
N THR A 540 0.64 -5.93 16.03
CA THR A 540 0.61 -7.36 15.73
C THR A 540 -0.19 -7.65 14.46
N GLY A 541 0.45 -8.37 13.56
CA GLY A 541 -0.15 -9.00 12.39
C GLY A 541 -0.36 -10.48 12.65
N ARG A 542 -1.24 -11.10 11.87
CA ARG A 542 -1.54 -12.52 11.93
C ARG A 542 -1.44 -13.13 10.54
N LEU A 543 -0.64 -14.19 10.40
CA LEU A 543 -0.60 -14.99 9.17
C LEU A 543 -0.95 -16.44 9.49
N VAL A 544 -1.87 -17.02 8.72
CA VAL A 544 -2.20 -18.44 8.79
C VAL A 544 -1.22 -19.22 7.92
N VAL A 545 -0.65 -20.29 8.48
CA VAL A 545 0.33 -21.15 7.83
C VAL A 545 -0.07 -22.61 7.97
N GLU A 546 0.22 -23.40 6.94
CA GLU A 546 0.03 -24.84 6.95
C GLU A 546 1.35 -25.55 7.26
N VAL A 547 1.44 -26.11 8.47
CA VAL A 547 2.60 -26.90 8.91
C VAL A 547 2.31 -28.35 8.57
N GLY A 548 3.00 -28.90 7.57
CA GLY A 548 2.60 -30.15 6.92
C GLY A 548 2.84 -31.45 7.71
N GLU A 549 3.81 -31.49 8.62
CA GLU A 549 4.18 -32.71 9.34
C GLU A 549 4.69 -32.43 10.76
N GLY A 550 4.72 -33.48 11.59
CA GLY A 550 5.36 -33.49 12.90
C GLY A 550 4.41 -33.46 14.09
N PHE A 551 3.16 -32.98 13.92
CA PHE A 551 2.18 -33.04 15.00
C PHE A 551 1.77 -34.49 15.31
N VAL A 552 1.56 -34.74 16.60
CA VAL A 552 0.94 -35.94 17.15
C VAL A 552 -0.33 -35.52 17.87
N GLU A 553 -1.38 -36.31 17.74
CA GLU A 553 -2.64 -36.08 18.46
C GLU A 553 -2.40 -35.98 19.99
N GLY A 554 -3.01 -34.97 20.62
CA GLY A 554 -2.84 -34.67 22.04
C GLY A 554 -2.07 -33.38 22.30
N ASP A 555 -1.73 -33.14 23.56
CA ASP A 555 -1.15 -31.89 24.08
C ASP A 555 0.37 -31.92 24.25
N GLY A 556 1.05 -32.95 23.74
CA GLY A 556 2.49 -33.13 23.95
C GLY A 556 3.42 -32.49 22.91
N ASN A 557 2.89 -31.69 21.97
CA ASN A 557 3.71 -31.20 20.86
C ASN A 557 4.61 -30.03 21.27
N VAL A 558 5.78 -29.98 20.65
CA VAL A 558 6.74 -28.89 20.79
C VAL A 558 6.90 -28.21 19.43
N VAL A 559 6.58 -26.92 19.38
CA VAL A 559 6.73 -26.09 18.18
C VAL A 559 7.90 -25.12 18.39
N VAL A 560 8.87 -25.16 17.49
CA VAL A 560 10.10 -24.34 17.58
C VAL A 560 10.12 -23.37 16.41
N LEU A 561 10.18 -22.06 16.72
CA LEU A 561 10.39 -20.99 15.76
C LEU A 561 11.87 -20.58 15.75
N GLY A 562 12.41 -20.27 14.58
CA GLY A 562 13.77 -19.75 14.42
C GLY A 562 13.95 -18.87 13.19
N ALA A 563 15.15 -18.34 13.00
CA ALA A 563 15.53 -17.57 11.81
C ALA A 563 16.36 -18.42 10.83
N PRO A 564 15.97 -18.51 9.54
CA PRO A 564 16.66 -19.34 8.55
C PRO A 564 17.90 -18.69 7.91
N GLY A 565 18.04 -17.36 8.03
CA GLY A 565 19.00 -16.58 7.26
C GLY A 565 19.85 -15.67 8.14
N PRO A 566 20.67 -14.78 7.55
CA PRO A 566 21.51 -13.83 8.30
C PRO A 566 20.69 -12.77 9.05
N ASP A 567 19.48 -12.49 8.56
CA ASP A 567 18.56 -11.52 9.14
C ASP A 567 17.71 -12.16 10.25
N PRO A 568 17.25 -11.37 11.24
CA PRO A 568 16.41 -11.88 12.31
C PRO A 568 15.04 -12.31 11.76
N ALA A 569 14.44 -13.27 12.46
CA ALA A 569 13.01 -13.57 12.31
C ALA A 569 12.16 -12.34 12.71
N PRO A 570 10.90 -12.28 12.27
CA PRO A 570 9.94 -11.32 12.82
C PRO A 570 9.79 -11.54 14.33
N ASP A 571 9.43 -10.47 15.05
CA ASP A 571 9.15 -10.59 16.48
C ASP A 571 7.91 -11.47 16.67
N VAL A 572 7.91 -12.35 17.66
CA VAL A 572 6.84 -13.34 17.87
C VAL A 572 5.99 -12.95 19.06
N VAL A 573 4.68 -12.78 18.86
CA VAL A 573 3.71 -12.46 19.93
C VAL A 573 3.04 -13.72 20.47
N GLY A 574 2.81 -14.71 19.61
CA GLY A 574 2.28 -16.00 19.99
C GLY A 574 1.92 -16.86 18.78
N LEU A 575 1.33 -18.01 19.06
CA LEU A 575 0.74 -18.87 18.03
C LEU A 575 -0.63 -19.38 18.47
N ALA A 576 -1.53 -19.55 17.52
CA ALA A 576 -2.81 -20.21 17.74
C ALA A 576 -2.86 -21.51 16.95
N VAL A 577 -3.31 -22.58 17.60
CA VAL A 577 -3.81 -23.76 16.89
C VAL A 577 -5.21 -23.43 16.41
N LEU A 578 -5.43 -23.58 15.12
CA LEU A 578 -6.70 -23.25 14.50
C LEU A 578 -7.57 -24.50 14.34
N GLU A 579 -8.86 -24.34 14.59
CA GLU A 579 -9.87 -25.35 14.29
C GLU A 579 -11.04 -24.73 13.53
N GLU A 580 -11.74 -25.57 12.77
CA GLU A 580 -13.03 -25.18 12.21
C GLU A 580 -14.11 -25.26 13.28
N ARG A 581 -14.78 -24.14 13.58
CA ARG A 581 -15.97 -24.12 14.43
C ARG A 581 -17.21 -23.79 13.62
N SER A 582 -18.31 -24.49 13.92
CA SER A 582 -19.63 -24.09 13.43
C SER A 582 -19.93 -22.65 13.86
N ALA A 583 -20.24 -21.81 12.88
CA ALA A 583 -20.58 -20.39 13.04
C ALA A 583 -21.89 -20.19 13.81
#